data_AF-A0A961TPW4-F1
#
_entry.id   AF-A0A961TPW4-F1
#
_cell.length_a   1.000
_cell.length_b   1.000
_cell.length_c   1.000
_cell.angle_alpha   90.00
_cell.angle_beta   90.00
_cell.angle_gamma   90.00
#
_symmetry.space_group_name_H-M   'P 1'
#
loop_
_entity.id
_entity.type
_entity.pdbx_description
1 polymer ?
#
loop_
_entity_poly.entity_id
_entity_poly.type
_entity_poly.pdbx_seq_one_letter_code
_entity_poly.pdbx_strand_id
1 'polypeptide(L)'
;PFTDVVLIDSKLGGVIAMFGSIAVLFFLPWLDTSKVRSARYRPLFKQFFWIFAAVCVGLGWLGSKPPEGIYPTLSLIGTIWYFAHFLIILPVLGWVEKTKPVPPSIADAVLAEKH
;
A
#
# COMPACT_ATOMS: atom_id res chain seq x y z
N PRO A 1 -16.16 9.22 -23.58
CA PRO A 1 -15.17 8.94 -24.63
C PRO A 1 -13.86 8.41 -24.02
N PHE A 2 -13.76 7.09 -23.74
CA PHE A 2 -12.53 6.28 -23.57
C PHE A 2 -12.90 4.82 -23.22
N THR A 3 -13.91 4.24 -23.89
CA THR A 3 -14.34 2.85 -23.64
C THR A 3 -13.70 1.82 -24.57
N ASP A 4 -12.91 2.26 -25.57
CA ASP A 4 -12.53 1.37 -26.69
C ASP A 4 -11.02 1.11 -26.81
N VAL A 5 -10.21 1.54 -25.84
CA VAL A 5 -8.73 1.47 -25.93
C VAL A 5 -8.12 0.30 -25.15
N VAL A 6 -8.93 -0.42 -24.37
CA VAL A 6 -8.53 -1.64 -23.65
C VAL A 6 -9.67 -2.65 -23.86
N LEU A 7 -9.36 -3.91 -24.12
CA LEU A 7 -10.29 -5.03 -24.37
C LEU A 7 -11.36 -5.28 -23.27
N ILE A 8 -11.47 -4.41 -22.26
CA ILE A 8 -12.30 -4.55 -21.07
C ILE A 8 -13.22 -3.33 -20.96
N ASP A 9 -14.53 -3.57 -20.93
CA ASP A 9 -15.52 -2.52 -20.71
C ASP A 9 -15.29 -1.80 -19.37
N SER A 10 -15.58 -0.50 -19.34
CA SER A 10 -15.42 0.35 -18.16
C SER A 10 -16.14 -0.17 -16.91
N LYS A 11 -17.32 -0.80 -17.05
CA LYS A 11 -18.04 -1.41 -15.92
C LYS A 11 -17.33 -2.66 -15.43
N LEU A 12 -16.86 -3.51 -16.35
CA LEU A 12 -16.12 -4.73 -16.02
C LEU A 12 -14.78 -4.39 -15.34
N GLY A 13 -14.05 -3.40 -15.85
CA GLY A 13 -12.78 -2.93 -15.29
C GLY A 13 -12.94 -2.42 -13.85
N GLY A 14 -14.03 -1.70 -13.56
CA GLY A 14 -14.35 -1.25 -12.20
C GLY A 14 -14.57 -2.42 -11.23
N VAL A 15 -15.32 -3.45 -11.64
CA VAL A 15 -15.56 -4.65 -10.82
C VAL A 15 -14.26 -5.42 -10.58
N ILE A 16 -13.45 -5.60 -11.62
CA ILE A 16 -12.13 -6.25 -11.50
C ILE A 16 -11.23 -5.47 -10.53
N ALA A 17 -11.20 -4.14 -10.60
CA ALA A 17 -10.44 -3.33 -9.66
C ALA A 17 -10.96 -3.48 -8.22
N MET A 18 -12.28 -3.55 -8.03
CA MET A 18 -12.89 -3.72 -6.71
C MET A 18 -12.48 -5.06 -6.07
N PHE A 19 -12.65 -6.18 -6.79
CA PHE A 19 -12.18 -7.48 -6.30
C PHE A 19 -10.66 -7.56 -6.19
N GLY A 20 -9.94 -6.94 -7.14
CA GLY A 20 -8.49 -6.85 -7.15
C GLY A 20 -7.93 -6.15 -5.90
N SER A 21 -8.62 -5.12 -5.40
CA SER A 21 -8.22 -4.37 -4.20
C SER A 21 -8.21 -5.21 -2.92
N ILE A 22 -9.05 -6.25 -2.87
CA ILE A 22 -9.11 -7.23 -1.78
C ILE A 22 -8.14 -8.37 -2.09
N ALA A 23 -8.14 -8.87 -3.33
CA ALA A 23 -7.30 -9.98 -3.77
C ALA A 23 -5.80 -9.70 -3.53
N VAL A 24 -5.34 -8.47 -3.77
CA VAL A 24 -3.92 -8.08 -3.57
C VAL A 24 -3.43 -8.30 -2.14
N LEU A 25 -4.31 -8.22 -1.14
CA LEU A 25 -3.97 -8.44 0.26
C LEU A 25 -3.60 -9.91 0.53
N PHE A 26 -4.12 -10.86 -0.23
CA PHE A 26 -3.73 -12.27 -0.12
C PHE A 26 -2.35 -12.55 -0.70
N PHE A 27 -1.90 -11.73 -1.65
CA PHE A 27 -0.56 -11.81 -2.21
C PHE A 27 0.50 -11.09 -1.36
N LEU A 28 0.08 -10.39 -0.30
CA LEU A 28 0.96 -9.63 0.59
C LEU A 28 2.13 -10.46 1.17
N PRO A 29 1.94 -11.74 1.59
CA PRO A 29 3.05 -12.56 2.09
C PRO A 29 4.16 -12.82 1.06
N TRP A 30 3.85 -12.75 -0.23
CA TRP A 30 4.82 -12.90 -1.32
C TRP A 30 5.40 -11.56 -1.79
N LEU A 31 4.62 -10.48 -1.68
CA LEU A 31 5.03 -9.13 -2.08
C LEU A 31 5.97 -8.47 -1.05
N ASP A 32 5.82 -8.78 0.24
CA ASP A 32 6.77 -8.32 1.27
C ASP A 32 7.99 -9.25 1.34
N THR A 33 9.04 -8.89 0.61
CA THR A 33 10.28 -9.68 0.51
C THR A 33 11.24 -9.47 1.68
N SER A 34 10.89 -8.64 2.67
CA SER A 34 11.79 -8.31 3.78
C SER A 34 11.95 -9.45 4.78
N LYS A 35 13.19 -9.71 5.21
CA LYS A 35 13.51 -10.68 6.27
C LYS A 35 13.06 -10.24 7.66
N VAL A 36 12.84 -8.94 7.87
CA VAL A 36 12.48 -8.38 9.18
C VAL A 36 10.97 -8.17 9.26
N ARG A 37 10.31 -9.02 10.07
CA ARG A 37 8.84 -9.03 10.23
C ARG A 37 8.29 -7.76 10.88
N SER A 38 9.08 -7.05 11.69
CA SER A 38 8.62 -5.87 12.41
C SER A 38 8.90 -4.57 11.64
N ALA A 39 7.83 -3.83 11.34
CA ALA A 39 7.88 -2.50 10.73
C ALA A 39 8.62 -1.45 11.60
N ARG A 40 8.82 -1.73 12.90
CA ARG A 40 9.56 -0.83 13.80
C ARG A 40 11.03 -0.68 13.40
N TYR A 41 11.64 -1.74 12.88
CA TYR A 41 13.05 -1.76 12.48
C TYR A 41 13.26 -1.42 11.00
N ARG A 42 12.18 -1.03 10.30
CA ARG A 42 12.12 -0.68 8.88
C ARG A 42 11.70 0.79 8.71
N PRO A 43 12.64 1.76 8.77
CA PRO A 43 12.30 3.19 8.81
C PRO A 43 11.62 3.70 7.53
N LEU A 44 11.98 3.18 6.36
CA LEU A 44 11.36 3.58 5.10
C LEU A 44 9.99 2.92 4.96
N PHE A 45 9.84 1.65 5.35
CA PHE A 45 8.53 0.97 5.34
C PHE A 45 7.52 1.70 6.21
N LYS A 46 7.94 2.19 7.39
CA LYS A 46 7.09 3.00 8.26
C LYS A 46 6.57 4.26 7.56
N GLN A 47 7.40 4.97 6.79
CA GLN A 47 6.97 6.16 6.06
C GLN A 47 5.97 5.83 4.96
N PHE A 48 6.27 4.84 4.12
CA PHE A 48 5.36 4.42 3.04
C PHE A 48 4.03 3.87 3.56
N PHE A 49 4.03 3.19 4.71
CA PHE A 49 2.81 2.73 5.37
C PHE A 49 1.92 3.91 5.82
N TRP A 50 2.51 4.96 6.40
CA TRP A 50 1.73 6.14 6.79
C TRP A 50 1.17 6.92 5.59
N ILE A 51 1.94 7.01 4.50
CA ILE A 51 1.42 7.56 3.24
C ILE A 51 0.27 6.69 2.74
N PHE A 52 0.38 5.35 2.84
CA PHE A 52 -0.68 4.44 2.44
C PHE A 52 -1.95 4.61 3.26
N ALA A 53 -1.82 4.71 4.58
CA ALA A 53 -2.96 5.00 5.45
C ALA A 53 -3.64 6.32 5.06
N ALA A 54 -2.87 7.38 4.76
CA ALA A 54 -3.41 8.65 4.30
C ALA A 54 -4.16 8.53 2.96
N VAL A 55 -3.63 7.76 2.01
CA VAL A 55 -4.29 7.51 0.72
C VAL A 55 -5.57 6.69 0.89
N CYS A 56 -5.60 5.68 1.76
CA CYS A 56 -6.81 4.92 2.06
C CYS A 56 -7.92 5.79 2.64
N VAL A 57 -7.58 6.65 3.62
CA VAL A 57 -8.55 7.60 4.20
C VAL A 57 -9.00 8.62 3.15
N GLY A 58 -8.07 9.14 2.35
CA GLY A 58 -8.37 10.08 1.27
C GLY A 58 -9.30 9.48 0.20
N LEU A 59 -9.06 8.24 -0.21
CA LEU A 59 -9.93 7.51 -1.14
C LEU A 59 -11.31 7.23 -0.54
N GLY A 60 -11.37 6.86 0.75
CA GLY A 60 -12.65 6.71 1.45
C GLY A 60 -13.46 8.01 1.46
N TRP A 61 -12.80 9.15 1.68
CA TRP A 61 -13.45 10.46 1.59
C TRP A 61 -13.86 10.82 0.16
N LEU A 62 -13.01 10.58 -0.83
CA LEU A 62 -13.32 10.82 -2.24
C LEU A 62 -14.50 9.97 -2.72
N GLY A 63 -14.65 8.75 -2.22
CA GLY A 63 -15.79 7.88 -2.50
C GLY A 63 -17.14 8.43 -2.03
N SER A 64 -17.15 9.38 -1.09
CA SER A 64 -18.37 10.06 -0.61
C SER A 64 -18.73 11.31 -1.42
N LYS A 65 -17.87 11.74 -2.36
CA LYS A 65 -18.08 12.97 -3.14
C LYS A 65 -18.80 12.66 -4.47
N PRO A 66 -19.58 13.63 -5.00
CA PRO A 66 -20.18 13.49 -6.32
C PRO A 66 -19.08 13.33 -7.39
N PRO A 67 -19.32 12.56 -8.45
CA PRO A 67 -18.34 12.28 -9.51
C PRO A 67 -18.21 13.45 -10.49
N GLU A 68 -17.96 14.65 -9.97
CA GLU A 68 -17.93 15.90 -10.71
C GLU A 68 -16.64 16.68 -10.42
N GLY A 69 -16.23 17.53 -11.36
CA GLY A 69 -15.03 18.35 -11.21
C GLY A 69 -13.75 17.52 -11.09
N ILE A 70 -12.93 17.82 -10.08
CA ILE A 70 -11.59 17.24 -9.89
C ILE A 70 -11.59 15.90 -9.13
N TYR A 71 -12.69 15.53 -8.49
CA TYR A 71 -12.76 14.33 -7.63
C TYR A 71 -12.51 13.02 -8.38
N PRO A 72 -13.02 12.79 -9.61
CA PRO A 72 -12.73 11.56 -10.36
C PRO A 72 -11.24 11.40 -10.69
N THR A 73 -10.56 12.48 -11.07
CA THR A 73 -9.13 12.47 -11.37
C THR A 73 -8.30 12.15 -10.12
N LEU A 74 -8.64 12.75 -8.97
CA LEU A 74 -7.97 12.45 -7.70
C LEU A 74 -8.21 11.00 -7.27
N SER A 75 -9.42 10.48 -7.47
CA SER A 75 -9.78 9.09 -7.14
C SER A 75 -9.01 8.10 -8.01
N LEU A 76 -8.81 8.41 -9.30
CA LEU A 76 -8.00 7.61 -10.20
C LEU A 76 -6.53 7.58 -9.75
N ILE A 77 -5.95 8.75 -9.48
CA ILE A 77 -4.55 8.86 -9.01
C ILE A 77 -4.37 8.11 -7.69
N GLY A 78 -5.30 8.26 -6.74
CA GLY A 78 -5.28 7.54 -5.48
C GLY A 78 -5.38 6.03 -5.66
N THR A 79 -6.24 5.56 -6.57
CA THR A 79 -6.40 4.12 -6.86
C THR A 79 -5.14 3.55 -7.51
N ILE A 80 -4.52 4.26 -8.45
CA ILE A 80 -3.23 3.88 -9.03
C ILE A 80 -2.17 3.78 -7.93
N TRP A 81 -2.11 4.77 -7.04
CA TRP A 81 -1.17 4.77 -5.94
C TRP A 81 -1.41 3.60 -4.97
N TYR A 82 -2.67 3.26 -4.68
CA TYR A 82 -3.04 2.10 -3.85
C TYR A 82 -2.48 0.80 -4.42
N PHE A 83 -2.71 0.51 -5.71
CA PHE A 83 -2.18 -0.69 -6.34
C PHE A 83 -0.65 -0.66 -6.49
N ALA A 84 -0.08 0.49 -6.82
CA ALA A 84 1.37 0.68 -6.92
C ALA A 84 2.06 0.43 -5.57
N HIS A 85 1.42 0.81 -4.45
CA HIS A 85 1.95 0.55 -3.11
C HIS A 85 2.20 -0.95 -2.90
N PHE A 86 1.19 -1.78 -3.16
CA PHE A 86 1.32 -3.22 -2.97
C PHE A 86 2.22 -3.90 -4.02
N LEU A 87 2.04 -3.58 -5.30
CA LEU A 87 2.68 -4.32 -6.39
C LEU A 87 4.11 -3.85 -6.70
N ILE A 88 4.44 -2.60 -6.39
CA ILE A 88 5.74 -2.00 -6.75
C ILE A 88 6.50 -1.58 -5.50
N ILE A 89 5.88 -0.76 -4.63
CA ILE A 89 6.61 -0.16 -3.50
C ILE A 89 7.05 -1.25 -2.52
N LEU A 90 6.17 -2.17 -2.12
CA LEU A 90 6.53 -3.25 -1.20
C LEU A 90 7.71 -4.12 -1.68
N PRO A 91 7.71 -4.69 -2.90
CA PRO A 91 8.82 -5.52 -3.35
C PRO A 91 10.12 -4.73 -3.54
N VAL A 92 10.05 -3.50 -4.08
CA VAL A 92 11.22 -2.63 -4.24
C VAL A 92 11.81 -2.26 -2.88
N LEU A 93 10.96 -1.95 -1.90
CA LEU A 93 11.40 -1.55 -0.58
C LEU A 93 12.06 -2.70 0.18
N GLY A 94 11.59 -3.94 0.00
CA GLY A 94 12.26 -5.12 0.54
C GLY A 94 13.69 -5.32 0.02
N TRP A 95 14.01 -4.81 -1.18
CA TRP A 95 15.35 -4.89 -1.76
C TRP A 95 16.25 -3.70 -1.39
N VAL A 96 15.68 -2.50 -1.31
CA VAL A 96 16.45 -1.26 -1.10
C VAL A 96 16.68 -0.94 0.38
N GLU A 97 15.76 -1.34 1.26
CA GLU A 97 15.79 -0.92 2.66
C GLU A 97 16.86 -1.66 3.47
N LYS A 98 17.80 -0.90 4.04
CA LYS A 98 18.72 -1.39 5.08
C LYS A 98 17.99 -1.44 6.42
N THR A 99 17.78 -2.65 6.93
CA THR A 99 17.06 -2.88 8.19
C THR A 99 17.93 -2.54 9.40
N LYS A 100 17.29 -2.00 10.45
CA LYS A 100 17.95 -1.80 11.75
C LYS A 100 18.14 -3.15 12.46
N PRO A 101 19.19 -3.32 13.27
CA PRO A 101 19.39 -4.55 14.02
C PRO A 101 18.20 -4.80 14.94
N VAL A 102 17.64 -6.01 14.84
CA VAL A 102 16.58 -6.49 15.71
C VAL A 102 17.25 -7.09 16.95
N PRO A 103 16.80 -6.79 18.18
CA PRO A 103 17.37 -7.39 19.38
C PRO A 103 17.23 -8.92 19.35
N PRO A 104 18.24 -9.66 19.83
CA PRO A 104 18.26 -11.12 19.74
C PRO A 104 17.23 -11.78 20.67
N SER A 105 16.85 -11.11 21.77
CA SER A 105 15.80 -11.57 22.66
C SER A 105 14.89 -10.42 23.15
N ILE A 106 13.72 -10.78 23.64
CA ILE A 106 12.76 -9.83 24.25
C ILE A 106 13.34 -9.26 25.55
N ALA A 107 14.09 -10.07 26.31
CA ALA A 107 14.74 -9.62 27.54
C ALA A 107 15.74 -8.48 27.26
N ASP A 108 16.55 -8.63 26.22
CA ASP A 108 17.51 -7.59 25.80
C ASP A 108 16.80 -6.32 25.32
N ALA A 109 15.64 -6.45 24.67
CA ALA A 109 14.84 -5.32 24.23
C ALA A 109 14.27 -4.51 25.42
N VAL A 110 13.81 -5.19 26.47
CA VAL A 110 13.26 -4.55 27.68
C VAL A 110 14.36 -3.96 28.57
N LEU A 111 15.49 -4.66 28.71
CA LEU A 111 16.63 -4.17 29.50
C LEU A 111 17.27 -2.93 28.86
N ALA A 112 17.36 -2.88 27.52
CA ALA A 112 17.86 -1.72 26.80
C ALA A 112 16.95 -0.47 26.88
N GLU A 113 15.66 -0.64 27.19
CA GLU A 113 14.71 0.47 27.37
C GLU A 113 14.75 1.05 28.80
N LYS A 114 15.21 0.25 29.77
CA LYS A 114 15.20 0.62 31.20
C LYS A 114 16.43 1.43 31.62
N HIS A 115 17.42 1.58 30.75
CA HIS A 115 18.65 2.35 30.94
C HIS A 115 18.71 3.52 29.97
#